data_AF-A0A1G4T1R2-F1
#
_entry.id   AF-A0A1G4T1R2-F1
#
_cell.length_a   1.000
_cell.length_b   1.000
_cell.length_c   1.000
_cell.angle_alpha   90.00
_cell.angle_beta   90.00
_cell.angle_gamma   90.00
#
_symmetry.space_group_name_H-M   'P 1'
#
loop_
_entity.id
_entity.type
_entity.pdbx_description
1 polymer ?
#
loop_
_entity_poly.entity_id
_entity_poly.type
_entity_poly.pdbx_seq_one_letter_code
_entity_poly.pdbx_strand_id
1 'polypeptide(L)'
;MIYLLDTNLVSHIIRDDIPGLRQRLKQTAALHDIAVSAISAGELFYGLARRGHPKVMTQGIEAMLASVSILPWTEDTARQYGQLRATCETSGINLTLSDMMIAAQAVTAKAILVSRDRAFVHLKAHLQVEDWIG
;
A
#
# COMPACT_ATOMS: atom_id res chain seq x y z
N MET A 1 -1.35 6.47 -14.45
CA MET A 1 -0.31 6.12 -13.45
C MET A 1 -0.94 5.22 -12.42
N ILE A 2 -0.15 4.40 -11.72
CA ILE A 2 -0.65 3.53 -10.64
C ILE A 2 -0.35 4.19 -9.30
N TYR A 3 -1.36 4.28 -8.44
CA TYR A 3 -1.22 4.67 -7.04
C TYR A 3 -1.36 3.42 -6.17
N LEU A 4 -0.27 3.03 -5.50
CA LEU A 4 -0.26 1.91 -4.56
C LEU A 4 -0.55 2.44 -3.17
N LEU A 5 -1.69 2.06 -2.59
CA LEU A 5 -2.06 2.49 -1.25
C LEU A 5 -1.41 1.55 -0.21
N ASP A 6 -0.81 2.13 0.83
CA ASP A 6 -0.35 1.34 1.98
C ASP A 6 -1.52 0.77 2.81
N THR A 7 -1.22 -0.20 3.68
CA THR A 7 -2.25 -0.87 4.51
C THR A 7 -2.97 0.10 5.46
N ASN A 8 -2.24 1.10 5.98
CA ASN A 8 -2.77 2.05 6.95
C ASN A 8 -3.81 2.98 6.31
N LEU A 9 -3.51 3.50 5.12
CA LEU A 9 -4.38 4.36 4.35
C LEU A 9 -5.64 3.61 3.91
N VAL A 10 -5.51 2.35 3.45
CA VAL A 10 -6.66 1.50 3.13
C VAL A 10 -7.56 1.32 4.37
N SER A 11 -6.96 1.10 5.53
CA SER A 11 -7.70 0.98 6.78
C SER A 11 -8.46 2.26 7.15
N HIS A 12 -7.88 3.44 6.92
CA HIS A 12 -8.54 4.73 7.11
C HIS A 12 -9.68 4.97 6.10
N ILE A 13 -9.49 4.60 4.83
CA ILE A 13 -10.54 4.67 3.81
C ILE A 13 -11.74 3.80 4.21
N ILE A 14 -11.50 2.58 4.71
CA ILE A 14 -12.58 1.68 5.15
C ILE A 14 -13.33 2.27 6.35
N ARG A 15 -12.63 2.83 7.33
CA ARG A 15 -13.24 3.43 8.52
C ARG A 15 -13.91 4.77 8.29
N ASP A 16 -13.58 5.46 7.20
CA ASP A 16 -14.03 6.84 6.93
C ASP A 16 -13.70 7.83 8.06
N ASP A 17 -12.53 7.65 8.69
CA ASP A 17 -12.13 8.39 9.88
C ASP A 17 -11.26 9.62 9.57
N ILE A 18 -10.89 9.84 8.30
CA ILE A 18 -10.12 11.00 7.84
C ILE A 18 -10.97 11.84 6.86
N PRO A 19 -11.30 13.09 7.22
CA PRO A 19 -12.06 13.98 6.34
C PRO A 19 -11.43 14.15 4.96
N GLY A 20 -12.24 14.01 3.91
CA GLY A 20 -11.81 14.22 2.53
C GLY A 20 -11.00 13.07 1.90
N LEU A 21 -10.55 12.07 2.67
CA LEU A 21 -9.72 10.98 2.15
C LEU A 21 -10.45 10.15 1.07
N ARG A 22 -11.72 9.78 1.31
CA ARG A 22 -12.54 9.09 0.31
C ARG A 22 -12.80 9.93 -0.94
N GLN A 23 -12.93 11.25 -0.79
CA GLN A 23 -13.12 12.15 -1.92
C GLN A 23 -11.83 12.21 -2.77
N ARG A 24 -10.68 12.35 -2.12
CA ARG A 24 -9.38 12.31 -2.80
C ARG A 24 -9.17 10.98 -3.53
N LEU A 25 -9.46 9.85 -2.89
CA LEU A 25 -9.44 8.54 -3.53
C LEU A 25 -10.29 8.50 -4.81
N LYS A 26 -11.55 8.97 -4.73
CA LYS A 26 -12.46 9.01 -5.89
C LYS A 26 -11.95 9.90 -7.01
N GLN A 27 -11.40 11.07 -6.68
CA GLN A 27 -10.84 12.00 -7.65
C GLN A 27 -9.61 11.41 -8.36
N THR A 28 -8.70 10.78 -7.59
CA THR A 28 -7.53 10.10 -8.16
C THR A 28 -7.96 8.91 -9.03
N ALA A 29 -8.90 8.10 -8.55
CA ALA A 29 -9.42 6.93 -9.30
C ALA A 29 -10.13 7.31 -10.62
N ALA A 30 -10.58 8.56 -10.77
CA ALA A 30 -11.18 9.03 -12.02
C ALA A 30 -10.16 9.23 -13.15
N LEU A 31 -8.87 9.37 -12.82
CA LEU A 31 -7.80 9.67 -13.78
C LEU A 31 -6.68 8.61 -13.78
N HIS A 32 -6.58 7.81 -12.71
CA HIS A 32 -5.45 6.94 -12.43
C HIS A 32 -5.90 5.61 -11.84
N ASP A 33 -5.08 4.58 -12.02
CA ASP A 33 -5.34 3.27 -11.44
C ASP A 33 -5.00 3.27 -9.97
N ILE A 34 -5.91 2.76 -9.14
CA ILE A 34 -5.66 2.53 -7.72
C ILE A 34 -5.37 1.06 -7.50
N ALA A 35 -4.31 0.80 -6.74
CA ALA A 35 -3.92 -0.54 -6.38
C ALA A 35 -3.60 -0.67 -4.88
N VAL A 36 -3.63 -1.91 -4.40
CA VAL A 36 -3.15 -2.32 -3.09
C VAL A 36 -2.18 -3.48 -3.25
N SER A 37 -1.22 -3.58 -2.33
CA SER A 37 -0.30 -4.72 -2.30
C SER A 37 -1.04 -5.99 -1.88
N ALA A 38 -0.68 -7.15 -2.45
CA ALA A 38 -1.11 -8.45 -1.92
C ALA A 38 -0.71 -8.66 -0.44
N ILE A 39 0.39 -8.03 0.00
CA ILE A 39 0.85 -8.03 1.40
C ILE A 39 -0.14 -7.25 2.26
N SER A 40 -0.50 -6.04 1.85
CA SER A 40 -1.53 -5.23 2.51
C SER A 40 -2.89 -5.92 2.56
N ALA A 41 -3.29 -6.57 1.46
CA ALA A 41 -4.52 -7.37 1.42
C ALA A 41 -4.47 -8.53 2.45
N GLY A 42 -3.33 -9.22 2.54
CA GLY A 42 -3.09 -10.25 3.55
C GLY A 42 -3.19 -9.73 4.98
N GLU A 43 -2.63 -8.56 5.27
CA GLU A 43 -2.72 -7.91 6.59
C GLU A 43 -4.18 -7.56 6.96
N LEU A 44 -4.98 -7.09 6.00
CA LEU A 44 -6.40 -6.81 6.19
C LEU A 44 -7.18 -8.09 6.50
N PHE A 45 -6.96 -9.16 5.73
CA PHE A 45 -7.62 -10.45 5.98
C PHE A 45 -7.18 -11.08 7.32
N TYR A 46 -5.91 -10.96 7.69
CA TYR A 46 -5.43 -11.37 9.01
C TYR A 46 -6.14 -10.59 10.13
N GLY A 47 -6.23 -9.26 10.00
CA GLY A 47 -6.97 -8.42 10.94
C GLY A 47 -8.44 -8.81 11.06
N LEU A 48 -9.06 -9.21 9.95
CA LEU A 48 -10.43 -9.71 9.90
C LEU A 48 -10.60 -11.04 10.63
N ALA A 49 -9.75 -12.02 10.33
CA ALA A 49 -9.75 -13.34 10.96
C ALA A 49 -9.54 -13.22 12.48
N ARG A 50 -8.59 -12.39 12.91
CA ARG A 50 -8.29 -12.16 14.34
C ARG A 50 -9.46 -11.59 15.13
N ARG A 51 -10.37 -10.85 14.47
CA ARG A 51 -11.55 -10.22 15.09
C ARG A 51 -12.82 -11.05 14.97
N GLY A 52 -12.75 -12.26 14.40
CA GLY A 52 -13.92 -13.13 14.23
C GLY A 52 -14.90 -12.65 13.16
N HIS A 53 -14.40 -12.04 12.08
CA HIS A 53 -15.20 -11.61 10.92
C HIS A 53 -16.42 -10.72 11.23
N PRO A 54 -16.27 -9.57 11.92
CA PRO A 54 -17.40 -8.68 12.16
C PRO A 54 -18.02 -8.21 10.83
N LYS A 55 -19.33 -8.41 10.66
CA LYS A 55 -20.05 -8.17 9.38
C LYS A 55 -19.69 -6.84 8.70
N VAL A 56 -19.69 -5.75 9.47
CA VAL A 56 -19.38 -4.40 8.95
C VAL A 56 -17.94 -4.30 8.41
N MET A 57 -16.98 -4.90 9.13
CA MET A 57 -15.58 -4.86 8.72
C MET A 57 -15.32 -5.76 7.50
N THR A 58 -15.95 -6.95 7.45
CA THR A 58 -15.91 -7.84 6.29
C THR A 58 -16.39 -7.12 5.04
N GLN A 59 -17.58 -6.52 5.11
CA GLN A 59 -18.18 -5.79 3.97
C GLN A 59 -17.33 -4.60 3.53
N GLY A 60 -16.74 -3.87 4.48
CA GLY A 60 -15.84 -2.75 4.18
C GLY A 60 -14.56 -3.18 3.46
N ILE A 61 -13.91 -4.25 3.93
CA ILE A 61 -12.71 -4.79 3.29
C ILE A 61 -13.03 -5.33 1.89
N GLU A 62 -14.08 -6.14 1.75
CA GLU A 62 -14.46 -6.71 0.45
C GLU A 62 -14.83 -5.63 -0.57
N ALA A 63 -15.62 -4.63 -0.18
CA ALA A 63 -15.99 -3.52 -1.06
C ALA A 63 -14.76 -2.71 -1.49
N MET A 64 -13.83 -2.46 -0.57
CA MET A 64 -12.60 -1.74 -0.88
C MET A 64 -11.72 -2.54 -1.85
N LEU A 65 -11.45 -3.81 -1.56
CA LEU A 65 -10.61 -4.66 -2.40
C LEU A 65 -11.25 -4.96 -3.77
N ALA A 66 -12.58 -4.97 -3.87
CA ALA A 66 -13.28 -5.10 -5.16
C ALA A 66 -13.19 -3.84 -6.04
N SER A 67 -12.85 -2.68 -5.45
CA SER A 67 -12.78 -1.40 -6.16
C SER A 67 -11.38 -1.01 -6.64
N VAL A 68 -10.36 -1.81 -6.33
CA VAL A 68 -8.95 -1.54 -6.63
C VAL A 68 -8.28 -2.79 -7.19
N SER A 69 -7.14 -2.61 -7.87
CA SER A 69 -6.31 -3.74 -8.29
C SER A 69 -5.47 -4.27 -7.13
N ILE A 70 -5.39 -5.59 -6.94
CA ILE A 70 -4.41 -6.18 -6.01
C ILE A 70 -3.14 -6.54 -6.79
N LEU A 71 -2.02 -5.89 -6.49
CA LEU A 71 -0.75 -6.21 -7.14
C LEU A 71 -0.24 -7.56 -6.62
N PRO A 72 -0.01 -8.55 -7.50
CA PRO A 72 0.50 -9.86 -7.10
C PRO A 72 1.96 -9.79 -6.68
N TRP A 73 2.40 -10.75 -5.87
CA TRP A 73 3.82 -10.99 -5.63
C TRP A 73 4.37 -11.91 -6.71
N THR A 74 5.15 -11.35 -7.64
CA THR A 74 5.71 -12.07 -8.79
C THR A 74 7.21 -12.32 -8.64
N GLU A 75 7.79 -13.11 -9.53
CA GLU A 75 9.24 -13.28 -9.61
C GLU A 75 9.97 -11.94 -9.84
N ASP A 76 9.46 -11.08 -10.73
CA ASP A 76 10.02 -9.75 -10.97
C ASP A 76 10.00 -8.88 -9.71
N THR A 77 8.92 -8.98 -8.93
CA THR A 77 8.81 -8.31 -7.63
C THR A 77 9.87 -8.84 -6.66
N ALA A 78 10.06 -10.16 -6.60
CA ALA A 78 11.06 -10.77 -5.73
C ALA A 78 12.49 -10.37 -6.11
N ARG A 79 12.80 -10.26 -7.40
CA ARG A 79 14.10 -9.76 -7.89
C ARG A 79 14.31 -8.30 -7.50
N GLN A 80 13.30 -7.46 -7.70
CA GLN A 80 13.36 -6.04 -7.31
C GLN A 80 13.52 -5.88 -5.79
N TYR A 81 12.83 -6.70 -5.00
CA TYR A 81 12.95 -6.72 -3.54
C TYR A 81 14.40 -6.98 -3.10
N GLY A 82 15.08 -7.98 -3.69
CA GLY A 82 16.47 -8.29 -3.34
C GLY A 82 17.41 -7.11 -3.59
N GLN A 83 17.27 -6.45 -4.75
CA GLN A 83 18.07 -5.28 -5.10
C GLN A 83 17.77 -4.07 -4.19
N LEU A 84 16.48 -3.79 -3.98
CA LEU A 84 16.04 -2.68 -3.14
C LEU A 84 16.51 -2.87 -1.70
N ARG A 85 16.35 -4.07 -1.14
CA ARG A 85 16.75 -4.37 0.23
C ARG A 85 18.25 -4.22 0.45
N ALA A 86 19.08 -4.74 -0.45
CA ALA A 86 20.53 -4.55 -0.38
C ALA A 86 20.91 -3.06 -0.42
N THR A 87 20.24 -2.29 -1.28
CA THR A 87 20.45 -0.83 -1.37
C THR A 87 20.06 -0.12 -0.07
N CYS A 88 18.93 -0.50 0.53
CA CYS A 88 18.48 0.06 1.80
C CYS A 88 19.46 -0.24 2.94
N GLU A 89 19.92 -1.49 3.03
CA GLU A 89 20.89 -1.92 4.05
C GLU A 89 22.21 -1.15 3.95
N THR A 90 22.75 -0.99 2.74
CA THR A 90 23.96 -0.17 2.52
C THR A 90 23.77 1.31 2.82
N SER A 91 22.54 1.82 2.70
CA SER A 91 22.17 3.21 2.95
C SER A 91 21.71 3.45 4.40
N GLY A 92 21.74 2.44 5.27
CA GLY A 92 21.26 2.53 6.65
C GLY A 92 19.76 2.73 6.79
N ILE A 93 18.97 2.45 5.74
CA ILE A 93 17.52 2.58 5.74
C ILE A 93 16.93 1.28 6.30
N ASN A 94 16.25 1.39 7.44
CA ASN A 94 15.60 0.25 8.08
C ASN A 94 14.09 0.31 7.84
N LEU A 95 13.55 -0.73 7.21
CA LEU A 95 12.13 -0.92 6.97
C LEU A 95 11.70 -2.26 7.56
N THR A 96 10.43 -2.35 7.96
CA THR A 96 9.86 -3.66 8.29
C THR A 96 9.84 -4.56 7.05
N LEU A 97 9.68 -5.87 7.26
CA LEU A 97 9.59 -6.80 6.13
C LEU A 97 8.41 -6.46 5.21
N SER A 98 7.23 -6.20 5.76
CA SER A 98 6.04 -5.85 4.97
C SER A 98 6.23 -4.54 4.22
N ASP A 99 6.78 -3.51 4.85
CA ASP A 99 7.07 -2.23 4.19
C ASP A 99 8.06 -2.39 3.04
N MET A 100 9.14 -3.17 3.24
CA MET A 100 10.10 -3.46 2.17
C MET A 100 9.45 -4.20 1.00
N MET A 101 8.55 -5.14 1.29
CA MET A 101 7.81 -5.87 0.25
C MET A 101 6.85 -4.95 -0.52
N ILE A 102 6.12 -4.07 0.18
CA ILE A 102 5.22 -3.08 -0.43
C ILE A 102 6.03 -2.10 -1.30
N ALA A 103 7.17 -1.60 -0.80
CA ALA A 103 8.07 -0.74 -1.57
C ALA A 103 8.59 -1.44 -2.84
N ALA A 104 8.99 -2.71 -2.74
CA ALA A 104 9.42 -3.48 -3.90
C ALA A 104 8.30 -3.59 -4.95
N GLN A 105 7.06 -3.85 -4.54
CA GLN A 105 5.92 -3.86 -5.45
C GLN A 105 5.66 -2.49 -6.10
N ALA A 106 5.79 -1.40 -5.35
CA ALA A 106 5.67 -0.05 -5.90
C ALA A 106 6.73 0.20 -6.99
N VAL A 107 7.99 -0.16 -6.71
CA VAL A 107 9.10 0.01 -7.66
C VAL A 107 8.88 -0.84 -8.91
N THR A 108 8.54 -2.13 -8.77
CA THR A 108 8.30 -3.04 -9.90
C THR A 108 7.14 -2.56 -10.77
N ALA A 109 6.05 -2.06 -10.16
CA ALA A 109 4.89 -1.55 -10.89
C ALA A 109 5.07 -0.10 -11.38
N LYS A 110 6.19 0.56 -11.08
CA LYS A 110 6.42 2.00 -11.31
C LYS A 110 5.27 2.85 -10.74
N ALA A 111 4.77 2.46 -9.57
CA ALA A 111 3.66 3.09 -8.89
C ALA A 111 4.15 4.24 -7.98
N ILE A 112 3.27 5.20 -7.76
CA ILE A 112 3.38 6.17 -6.67
C ILE A 112 2.88 5.47 -5.41
N LEU A 113 3.74 5.32 -4.40
CA LEU A 113 3.34 4.78 -3.10
C LEU A 113 2.66 5.88 -2.30
N VAL A 114 1.42 5.65 -1.89
CA VAL A 114 0.71 6.56 -0.99
C VAL A 114 0.85 6.05 0.43
N SER A 115 1.65 6.74 1.21
CA SER A 115 1.92 6.38 2.60
C SER A 115 2.23 7.61 3.44
N ARG A 116 1.81 7.51 4.71
CA ARG A 116 2.16 8.44 5.79
C ARG A 116 3.43 8.05 6.53
N ASP A 117 3.99 6.88 6.23
CA ASP A 117 5.17 6.39 6.91
C ASP A 117 6.42 7.11 6.38
N ARG A 118 7.09 7.82 7.29
CA ARG A 118 8.33 8.54 7.01
C ARG A 118 9.45 7.61 6.59
N ALA A 119 9.38 6.32 6.92
CA ALA A 119 10.40 5.37 6.52
C ALA A 119 10.54 5.27 4.98
N PHE A 120 9.43 5.42 4.23
CA PHE A 120 9.47 5.45 2.77
C PHE A 120 10.08 6.74 2.19
N VAL A 121 10.14 7.83 2.95
CA VAL A 121 10.75 9.09 2.50
C VAL A 121 12.24 8.90 2.18
N HIS A 122 12.90 7.96 2.84
CA HIS A 122 14.29 7.62 2.56
C HIS A 122 14.48 6.88 1.23
N LEU A 123 13.40 6.36 0.63
CA LEU A 123 13.41 5.66 -0.66
C LEU A 123 13.11 6.57 -1.87
N LYS A 124 13.09 7.89 -1.71
CA LYS A 124 12.78 8.84 -2.80
C LYS A 124 13.66 8.72 -4.05
N ALA A 125 14.87 8.17 -3.92
CA ALA A 125 15.75 7.87 -5.06
C ALA A 125 15.24 6.69 -5.92
N HIS A 126 14.37 5.84 -5.36
CA HIS A 126 13.89 4.60 -5.98
C HIS A 126 12.39 4.61 -6.24
N LEU A 127 11.60 5.34 -5.46
CA LEU A 127 10.15 5.39 -5.62
C LEU A 127 9.57 6.76 -5.26
N GLN A 128 8.45 7.10 -5.91
CA GLN A 128 7.70 8.33 -5.61
C GLN A 128 6.74 8.06 -4.46
N VAL A 129 6.80 8.89 -3.42
CA VAL A 129 5.92 8.79 -2.25
C VAL A 129 5.03 10.02 -2.16
N GLU A 130 3.74 9.81 -2.00
CA GLU A 130 2.78 10.85 -1.68
C GLU A 130 2.16 10.64 -0.29
N ASP A 131 1.97 11.74 0.43
CA ASP A 131 1.15 11.77 1.64
C ASP A 131 -0.21 12.39 1.31
N TRP A 132 -1.28 11.69 1.68
CA TRP A 132 -2.65 12.11 1.45
C TRP A 132 -3.34 12.68 2.69
N ILE A 133 -2.73 12.54 3.87
CA ILE A 133 -3.37 12.77 5.16
C ILE A 133 -2.60 13.71 6.09
N GLY A 134 -1.38 14.13 5.70
CA GLY A 134 -0.65 15.26 6.29
C GLY A 134 0.19 14.93 7.51
#